data_AF-A0A6I6G213-F1
#
_entry.id   AF-A0A6I6G213-F1
#
_cell.length_a   1.000
_cell.length_b   1.000
_cell.length_c   1.000
_cell.angle_alpha   90.00
_cell.angle_beta   90.00
_cell.angle_gamma   90.00
#
_symmetry.space_group_name_H-M   'P 1'
#
loop_
_entity.id
_entity.type
_entity.pdbx_description
1 polymer ?
#
loop_
_entity_poly.entity_id
_entity_poly.type
_entity_poly.pdbx_seq_one_letter_code
_entity_poly.pdbx_strand_id
1 'polypeptide(L)'
;MIPRKWTAATLSAFTVVATAIAAPPVASASNPEVCTPVVVIPLRGSGEGAVGGRSDGWQGPTLEKLLSRADLRGAPVLQVGAPEYPAVEAAWEHLGGDDEATHLFKSANMGAVAAYNAYNSYVSSQPFMCALPEIIFLGYSQGAIAARIAAIQLAGENPADENGPVSAVHLVGDPLQLPNKSTTFGGGSNGLGIARPFGGKYDSYYDIPNIRRASICHARDPICVAPSDISNFSTHVNYFEPGVKFVHGAGYDATSTDEVDFMGRALSTSIREARLRFGMGPRVDPIKAQYNPGETVNALYAWSTPARNGDVFRSISMYNALGECAMGLNAARVSGPLTKVTDLFEVTVNGNRVRDVFELFEGVPLRAGQTSTSVSIRVNNAVLADAAVSNFGPAGTMSGGFGRVDQFDVNRNGRLDGPELFTAYDHILSGYCPGGRFAEPWYGFWHASIGSAGFGGTTIAEWEDGPAVKFSMLARGAVPPSLFIPRKQRVGVAANGLSPNTRYRLSMQSDPTLLAEFTTNEDGFADVLFDLPADAAIGYHHFVIASEHGAEILRVRFAVREGENSPDPTFVSFSPESSEPGDPGDPGDPGEPGDPGDPGEPGDPGDPGGASGGSLGSLGLGS
;
A
#
# COMPACT_ATOMS: atom_id res chain seq x y z
N MET A 1 -47.88 21.69 -41.02
CA MET A 1 -47.52 23.13 -40.95
C MET A 1 -47.50 23.55 -39.49
N ILE A 2 -46.33 23.93 -39.00
CA ILE A 2 -45.99 24.50 -37.67
C ILE A 2 -46.47 25.98 -37.61
N PRO A 3 -46.64 26.70 -36.47
CA PRO A 3 -46.73 26.32 -35.04
C PRO A 3 -47.93 26.95 -34.27
N ARG A 4 -48.25 26.36 -33.10
CA ARG A 4 -48.86 27.06 -31.96
C ARG A 4 -47.77 27.67 -31.07
N LYS A 5 -47.86 28.98 -30.81
CA LYS A 5 -47.05 29.70 -29.82
C LYS A 5 -47.60 29.46 -28.41
N TRP A 6 -46.75 29.06 -27.47
CA TRP A 6 -47.01 29.15 -26.04
C TRP A 6 -46.16 30.28 -25.45
N THR A 7 -46.82 31.11 -24.66
CA THR A 7 -46.29 32.29 -23.97
C THR A 7 -45.45 31.92 -22.75
N ALA A 8 -44.39 32.70 -22.55
CA ALA A 8 -43.42 32.60 -21.46
C ALA A 8 -44.06 32.69 -20.06
N ALA A 9 -43.64 31.79 -19.17
CA ALA A 9 -43.85 31.89 -17.75
C ALA A 9 -42.69 32.69 -17.11
N THR A 10 -43.06 33.63 -16.25
CA THR A 10 -42.21 34.52 -15.48
C THR A 10 -41.45 33.73 -14.42
N LEU A 11 -40.11 33.72 -14.48
CA LEU A 11 -39.25 33.20 -13.42
C LEU A 11 -38.87 34.36 -12.48
N SER A 12 -39.33 34.32 -11.24
CA SER A 12 -38.89 35.25 -10.19
C SER A 12 -37.49 34.86 -9.74
N ALA A 13 -36.53 35.78 -9.91
CA ALA A 13 -35.17 35.63 -9.41
C ALA A 13 -35.17 35.77 -7.88
N PHE A 14 -34.72 34.72 -7.17
CA PHE A 14 -34.31 34.82 -5.77
C PHE A 14 -32.87 35.38 -5.74
N THR A 15 -32.71 36.58 -5.20
CA THR A 15 -31.41 37.14 -4.85
C THR A 15 -30.91 36.45 -3.58
N VAL A 16 -29.94 35.54 -3.73
CA VAL A 16 -29.17 35.02 -2.58
C VAL A 16 -28.04 36.01 -2.31
N VAL A 17 -28.16 36.76 -1.21
CA VAL A 17 -27.06 37.55 -0.66
C VAL A 17 -26.08 36.59 0.00
N ALA A 18 -24.98 36.29 -0.68
CA ALA A 18 -23.86 35.56 -0.11
C ALA A 18 -23.03 36.52 0.76
N THR A 19 -23.25 36.48 2.07
CA THR A 19 -22.29 37.02 3.04
C THR A 19 -21.00 36.20 2.96
N ALA A 20 -19.90 36.84 2.55
CA ALA A 20 -18.57 36.27 2.63
C ALA A 20 -18.20 36.06 4.11
N ILE A 21 -18.37 34.84 4.60
CA ILE A 21 -17.77 34.40 5.86
C ILE A 21 -16.35 33.98 5.50
N ALA A 22 -15.37 34.80 5.85
CA ALA A 22 -13.98 34.38 5.86
C ALA A 22 -13.86 33.21 6.87
N ALA A 23 -13.75 31.98 6.37
CA ALA A 23 -13.44 30.84 7.20
C ALA A 23 -12.01 31.00 7.73
N PRO A 24 -11.77 30.87 9.05
CA PRO A 24 -10.41 30.84 9.56
C PRO A 24 -9.71 29.56 9.08
N PRO A 25 -8.38 29.60 8.87
CA PRO A 25 -7.63 28.40 8.53
C PRO A 25 -7.62 27.49 9.77
N VAL A 26 -8.36 26.38 9.72
CA VAL A 26 -8.31 25.34 10.75
C VAL A 26 -7.57 24.14 10.18
N ALA A 27 -6.26 24.30 10.01
CA ALA A 27 -5.39 23.19 10.34
C ALA A 27 -5.56 23.00 11.86
N SER A 28 -6.21 21.91 12.27
CA SER A 28 -6.13 21.47 13.67
C SER A 28 -4.65 21.34 13.99
N ALA A 29 -4.10 22.34 14.69
CA ALA A 29 -2.69 22.39 15.05
C ALA A 29 -2.40 21.15 15.90
N SER A 30 -1.86 20.11 15.24
CA SER A 30 -1.20 19.02 15.90
C SER A 30 -0.18 19.62 16.85
N ASN A 31 -0.15 19.13 18.08
CA ASN A 31 0.85 19.48 19.07
C ASN A 31 2.23 19.60 18.37
N PRO A 32 2.91 20.76 18.38
CA PRO A 32 4.05 21.07 17.50
C PRO A 32 5.30 20.17 17.69
N GLU A 33 5.18 19.11 18.50
CA GLU A 33 6.22 18.14 18.77
C GLU A 33 6.04 16.81 18.02
N VAL A 34 4.91 16.57 17.34
CA VAL A 34 4.63 15.26 16.72
C VAL A 34 4.66 15.33 15.19
N CYS A 35 5.68 14.72 14.59
CA CYS A 35 5.77 14.55 13.14
C CYS A 35 4.58 13.75 12.59
N THR A 36 4.02 14.20 11.47
CA THR A 36 2.96 13.48 10.78
C THR A 36 3.56 12.48 9.78
N PRO A 37 3.26 11.18 9.90
CA PRO A 37 3.91 10.17 9.07
C PRO A 37 3.36 10.08 7.64
N VAL A 38 2.09 10.38 7.46
CA VAL A 38 1.39 10.19 6.18
C VAL A 38 0.31 11.24 6.01
N VAL A 39 0.09 11.68 4.79
CA VAL A 39 -1.01 12.57 4.41
C VAL A 39 -1.80 11.98 3.25
N VAL A 40 -3.09 12.34 3.17
CA VAL A 40 -3.98 11.90 2.08
C VAL A 40 -4.44 13.13 1.30
N ILE A 41 -4.31 13.13 -0.02
CA ILE A 41 -4.77 14.23 -0.87
C ILE A 41 -5.86 13.72 -1.83
N PRO A 42 -7.14 14.02 -1.56
CA PRO A 42 -8.24 13.72 -2.46
C PRO A 42 -8.41 14.79 -3.54
N LEU A 43 -8.63 14.34 -4.77
CA LEU A 43 -8.84 15.15 -5.96
C LEU A 43 -10.20 14.76 -6.56
N ARG A 44 -11.17 15.67 -6.43
CA ARG A 44 -12.58 15.46 -6.84
C ARG A 44 -12.75 15.30 -8.34
N GLY A 45 -13.90 14.77 -8.75
CA GLY A 45 -14.29 14.65 -10.15
C GLY A 45 -14.75 15.97 -10.77
N SER A 46 -14.86 15.97 -12.10
CA SER A 46 -15.43 17.08 -12.88
C SER A 46 -16.84 17.43 -12.39
N GLY A 47 -17.08 18.71 -12.11
CA GLY A 47 -18.40 19.20 -11.71
C GLY A 47 -18.86 18.75 -10.32
N GLU A 48 -18.06 17.99 -9.57
CA GLU A 48 -18.38 17.70 -8.17
C GLU A 48 -18.31 19.00 -7.35
N GLY A 49 -19.40 19.33 -6.68
CA GLY A 49 -19.42 20.39 -5.67
C GLY A 49 -18.62 19.99 -4.43
N ALA A 50 -18.17 20.99 -3.67
CA ALA A 50 -17.58 20.76 -2.35
C ALA A 50 -18.66 20.29 -1.35
N VAL A 51 -18.33 19.32 -0.50
CA VAL A 51 -19.18 18.73 0.55
C VAL A 51 -18.50 18.85 1.90
N GLY A 52 -18.88 19.81 2.74
CA GLY A 52 -18.28 20.00 4.07
C GLY A 52 -18.50 18.79 4.99
N GLY A 53 -17.42 18.04 5.29
CA GLY A 53 -17.44 16.73 5.94
C GLY A 53 -16.22 16.50 6.85
N ARG A 54 -15.53 15.35 6.72
CA ARG A 54 -14.27 15.04 7.46
C ARG A 54 -13.08 15.94 7.08
N SER A 55 -13.29 16.82 6.10
CA SER A 55 -12.44 17.93 5.67
C SER A 55 -13.31 19.19 5.46
N ASP A 56 -12.76 20.27 4.93
CA ASP A 56 -13.52 21.45 4.51
C ASP A 56 -14.43 21.23 3.27
N GLY A 57 -14.30 20.08 2.61
CA GLY A 57 -15.25 19.53 1.66
C GLY A 57 -14.84 19.49 0.19
N TRP A 58 -13.63 19.87 -0.19
CA TRP A 58 -13.24 19.96 -1.60
C TRP A 58 -13.03 18.63 -2.34
N GLN A 59 -13.11 17.49 -1.66
CA GLN A 59 -12.96 16.14 -2.19
C GLN A 59 -14.15 15.65 -3.02
N GLY A 60 -15.30 16.33 -2.95
CA GLY A 60 -16.53 15.89 -3.62
C GLY A 60 -17.25 14.75 -2.89
N PRO A 61 -18.55 14.56 -3.17
CA PRO A 61 -19.39 13.55 -2.49
C PRO A 61 -18.86 12.12 -2.68
N THR A 62 -18.27 11.80 -3.82
CA THR A 62 -17.78 10.45 -4.10
C THR A 62 -16.60 10.07 -3.19
N LEU A 63 -15.58 10.92 -3.11
CA LEU A 63 -14.41 10.64 -2.27
C LEU A 63 -14.72 10.83 -0.77
N GLU A 64 -15.68 11.67 -0.39
CA GLU A 64 -16.12 11.75 1.01
C GLU A 64 -16.71 10.42 1.50
N LYS A 65 -17.49 9.72 0.66
CA LYS A 65 -17.98 8.36 0.99
C LYS A 65 -16.81 7.40 1.23
N LEU A 66 -15.78 7.42 0.38
CA LEU A 66 -14.59 6.59 0.54
C LEU A 66 -13.83 6.92 1.84
N LEU A 67 -13.56 8.20 2.09
CA LEU A 67 -12.88 8.67 3.30
C LEU A 67 -13.65 8.34 4.58
N SER A 68 -14.99 8.26 4.51
CA SER A 68 -15.82 7.83 5.65
C SER A 68 -15.65 6.36 6.03
N ARG A 69 -15.25 5.51 5.09
CA ARG A 69 -15.02 4.06 5.29
C ARG A 69 -13.59 3.69 5.64
N ALA A 70 -12.64 4.60 5.44
CA ALA A 70 -11.24 4.37 5.74
C ALA A 70 -10.88 4.77 7.19
N ASP A 71 -9.90 4.06 7.76
CA ASP A 71 -9.21 4.48 8.98
C ASP A 71 -8.15 5.54 8.67
N LEU A 72 -8.50 6.79 8.96
CA LEU A 72 -7.64 7.96 8.74
C LEU A 72 -6.89 8.41 10.01
N ARG A 73 -6.94 7.65 11.11
CA ARG A 73 -6.41 8.08 12.43
C ARG A 73 -4.93 8.44 12.33
N GLY A 74 -4.57 9.72 12.30
CA GLY A 74 -3.19 10.23 12.19
C GLY A 74 -2.66 10.36 10.75
N ALA A 75 -3.57 10.40 9.77
CA ALA A 75 -3.30 10.65 8.37
C ALA A 75 -4.18 11.83 7.92
N PRO A 76 -3.76 13.10 8.15
CA PRO A 76 -4.57 14.24 7.79
C PRO A 76 -4.86 14.27 6.30
N VAL A 77 -6.06 14.72 5.98
CA VAL A 77 -6.54 14.91 4.61
C VAL A 77 -6.22 16.34 4.20
N LEU A 78 -5.30 16.51 3.24
CA LEU A 78 -4.92 17.83 2.73
C LEU A 78 -5.88 18.26 1.63
N GLN A 79 -6.12 19.56 1.55
CA GLN A 79 -7.17 20.12 0.72
C GLN A 79 -6.60 20.63 -0.60
N VAL A 80 -7.35 20.41 -1.68
CA VAL A 80 -7.05 20.93 -3.01
C VAL A 80 -8.32 21.56 -3.56
N GLY A 81 -8.58 22.79 -3.13
CA GLY A 81 -9.81 23.53 -3.41
C GLY A 81 -9.71 24.46 -4.62
N ALA A 82 -10.79 25.17 -4.90
CA ALA A 82 -10.76 26.29 -5.84
C ALA A 82 -10.20 27.56 -5.14
N PRO A 83 -9.50 28.44 -5.85
CA PRO A 83 -9.33 28.48 -7.31
C PRO A 83 -8.26 27.55 -7.89
N GLU A 84 -7.44 26.91 -7.06
CA GLU A 84 -6.24 26.19 -7.49
C GLU A 84 -6.56 24.92 -8.29
N TYR A 85 -7.61 24.19 -7.91
CA TYR A 85 -8.16 23.08 -8.68
C TYR A 85 -9.62 23.34 -9.07
N PRO A 86 -9.87 23.78 -10.32
CA PRO A 86 -11.21 24.10 -10.79
C PRO A 86 -12.15 22.89 -10.83
N ALA A 87 -11.61 21.70 -11.13
CA ALA A 87 -12.40 20.49 -11.40
C ALA A 87 -13.52 20.74 -12.44
N VAL A 88 -13.16 21.35 -13.57
CA VAL A 88 -14.14 21.84 -14.55
C VAL A 88 -15.08 20.73 -15.01
N GLU A 89 -16.36 21.07 -15.17
CA GLU A 89 -17.35 20.19 -15.77
C GLU A 89 -16.88 19.78 -17.17
N ALA A 90 -16.93 18.49 -17.48
CA ALA A 90 -16.59 17.99 -18.79
C ALA A 90 -17.83 18.14 -19.68
N ALA A 91 -17.76 19.00 -20.70
CA ALA A 91 -18.86 19.24 -21.62
C ALA A 91 -18.92 18.14 -22.69
N TRP A 92 -19.39 16.95 -22.33
CA TRP A 92 -19.29 15.71 -23.13
C TRP A 92 -19.76 15.80 -24.60
N GLU A 93 -20.61 16.77 -24.94
CA GLU A 93 -21.09 17.02 -26.30
C GLU A 93 -19.96 17.37 -27.30
N HIS A 94 -18.76 17.79 -26.85
CA HIS A 94 -17.64 18.12 -27.75
C HIS A 94 -16.29 17.47 -27.42
N LEU A 95 -16.26 16.36 -26.67
CA LEU A 95 -15.02 15.58 -26.44
C LEU A 95 -14.42 14.91 -27.69
N GLY A 96 -15.01 15.16 -28.87
CA GLY A 96 -14.41 14.88 -30.16
C GLY A 96 -13.59 16.04 -30.75
N GLY A 97 -13.54 17.20 -30.09
CA GLY A 97 -12.74 18.36 -30.47
C GLY A 97 -11.52 18.55 -29.57
N ASP A 98 -10.39 18.95 -30.16
CA ASP A 98 -9.10 19.11 -29.47
C ASP A 98 -9.17 20.12 -28.29
N ASP A 99 -10.10 21.09 -28.36
CA ASP A 99 -10.22 22.16 -27.36
C ASP A 99 -10.72 21.66 -25.99
N GLU A 100 -11.70 20.75 -25.95
CA GLU A 100 -12.28 20.32 -24.68
C GLU A 100 -11.43 19.31 -23.92
N ALA A 101 -10.78 18.38 -24.63
CA ALA A 101 -9.76 17.53 -24.01
C ALA A 101 -8.67 18.41 -23.39
N THR A 102 -8.27 19.48 -24.10
CA THR A 102 -7.32 20.47 -23.58
C THR A 102 -7.82 21.15 -22.30
N HIS A 103 -9.10 21.53 -22.22
CA HIS A 103 -9.68 22.09 -20.99
C HIS A 103 -9.67 21.11 -19.81
N LEU A 104 -10.04 19.85 -20.05
CA LEU A 104 -10.02 18.79 -19.03
C LEU A 104 -8.59 18.57 -18.48
N PHE A 105 -7.61 18.40 -19.36
CA PHE A 105 -6.21 18.22 -18.96
C PHE A 105 -5.62 19.47 -18.33
N LYS A 106 -5.97 20.67 -18.80
CA LYS A 106 -5.55 21.92 -18.16
C LYS A 106 -6.04 21.99 -16.72
N SER A 107 -7.32 21.68 -16.48
CA SER A 107 -7.89 21.61 -15.14
C SER A 107 -7.22 20.53 -14.28
N ALA A 108 -6.96 19.35 -14.84
CA ALA A 108 -6.27 18.28 -14.13
C ALA A 108 -4.81 18.62 -13.79
N ASN A 109 -4.07 19.28 -14.69
CA ASN A 109 -2.71 19.79 -14.44
C ASN A 109 -2.73 20.83 -13.32
N MET A 110 -3.69 21.76 -13.33
CA MET A 110 -3.87 22.71 -12.23
C MET A 110 -4.13 21.98 -10.90
N GLY A 111 -4.97 20.93 -10.92
CA GLY A 111 -5.20 20.06 -9.77
C GLY A 111 -3.95 19.37 -9.25
N ALA A 112 -3.09 18.88 -10.15
CA ALA A 112 -1.82 18.26 -9.78
C ALA A 112 -0.84 19.25 -9.14
N VAL A 113 -0.71 20.45 -9.71
CA VAL A 113 0.10 21.54 -9.15
C VAL A 113 -0.43 21.98 -7.79
N ALA A 114 -1.75 22.09 -7.65
CA ALA A 114 -2.41 22.44 -6.40
C ALA A 114 -2.16 21.37 -5.31
N ALA A 115 -2.20 20.09 -5.68
CA ALA A 115 -1.87 18.98 -4.80
C ALA A 115 -0.40 19.00 -4.34
N TYR A 116 0.51 19.27 -5.26
CA TYR A 116 1.94 19.45 -4.97
C TYR A 116 2.18 20.62 -3.99
N ASN A 117 1.54 21.77 -4.24
CA ASN A 117 1.63 22.94 -3.38
C ASN A 117 1.05 22.68 -1.99
N ALA A 118 -0.09 21.98 -1.90
CA ALA A 118 -0.70 21.59 -0.64
C ALA A 118 0.24 20.67 0.17
N TYR A 119 0.85 19.68 -0.47
CA TYR A 119 1.85 18.81 0.14
C TYR A 119 3.08 19.60 0.65
N ASN A 120 3.69 20.44 -0.20
CA ASN A 120 4.88 21.21 0.17
C ASN A 120 4.60 22.25 1.26
N SER A 121 3.43 22.89 1.24
CA SER A 121 2.99 23.77 2.32
C SER A 121 2.85 23.00 3.63
N TYR A 122 2.28 21.78 3.58
CA TYR A 122 2.18 20.91 4.75
C TYR A 122 3.55 20.48 5.27
N VAL A 123 4.46 20.02 4.41
CA VAL A 123 5.84 19.68 4.76
C VAL A 123 6.52 20.86 5.45
N SER A 124 6.39 22.06 4.90
CA SER A 124 7.00 23.28 5.44
C SER A 124 6.43 23.67 6.81
N SER A 125 5.21 23.23 7.13
CA SER A 125 4.58 23.44 8.43
C SER A 125 5.00 22.41 9.49
N GLN A 126 5.61 21.29 9.10
CA GLN A 126 6.14 20.30 10.03
C GLN A 126 7.42 20.83 10.71
N PRO A 127 7.72 20.39 11.95
CA PRO A 127 9.01 20.67 12.57
C PRO A 127 10.18 20.25 11.68
N PHE A 128 11.24 21.07 11.61
CA PHE A 128 12.40 20.85 10.74
C PHE A 128 13.09 19.48 10.93
N MET A 129 12.94 18.84 12.09
CA MET A 129 13.52 17.52 12.36
C MET A 129 12.67 16.35 11.85
N CYS A 130 11.49 16.61 11.29
CA CYS A 130 10.63 15.56 10.77
C CYS A 130 11.13 15.04 9.43
N ALA A 131 11.06 13.73 9.24
CA ALA A 131 11.16 13.13 7.91
C ALA A 131 10.00 13.65 7.04
N LEU A 132 10.18 13.58 5.71
CA LEU A 132 9.12 13.91 4.77
C LEU A 132 7.93 12.95 4.98
N PRO A 133 6.71 13.45 5.23
CA PRO A 133 5.52 12.63 5.31
C PRO A 133 5.30 11.86 4.01
N GLU A 134 4.88 10.61 4.12
CA GLU A 134 4.44 9.83 2.97
C GLU A 134 3.11 10.40 2.43
N ILE A 135 2.89 10.38 1.12
CA ILE A 135 1.69 10.91 0.48
C ILE A 135 0.87 9.80 -0.19
N ILE A 136 -0.45 9.89 -0.03
CA ILE A 136 -1.42 9.05 -0.71
C ILE A 136 -2.37 9.94 -1.52
N PHE A 137 -2.46 9.70 -2.83
CA PHE A 137 -3.43 10.39 -3.68
C PHE A 137 -4.71 9.58 -3.83
N LEU A 138 -5.86 10.25 -3.74
CA LEU A 138 -7.16 9.71 -4.15
C LEU A 138 -7.67 10.55 -5.31
N GLY A 139 -8.10 9.93 -6.40
CA GLY A 139 -8.63 10.66 -7.55
C GLY A 139 -9.89 10.01 -8.08
N TYR A 140 -10.90 10.82 -8.36
CA TYR A 140 -12.12 10.38 -9.04
C TYR A 140 -12.27 11.12 -10.38
N SER A 141 -12.56 10.40 -11.47
CA SER A 141 -12.81 11.00 -12.78
C SER A 141 -11.65 11.93 -13.23
N GLN A 142 -11.89 13.22 -13.50
CA GLN A 142 -10.81 14.19 -13.77
C GLN A 142 -9.76 14.26 -12.64
N GLY A 143 -10.17 14.11 -11.38
CA GLY A 143 -9.26 14.04 -10.24
C GLY A 143 -8.34 12.82 -10.27
N ALA A 144 -8.74 11.73 -10.95
CA ALA A 144 -7.85 10.59 -11.21
C ALA A 144 -6.70 10.96 -12.16
N ILE A 145 -6.98 11.80 -13.17
CA ILE A 145 -5.93 12.37 -14.04
C ILE A 145 -4.98 13.23 -13.20
N ALA A 146 -5.52 14.15 -12.39
CA ALA A 146 -4.72 15.02 -11.53
C ALA A 146 -3.85 14.23 -10.55
N ALA A 147 -4.40 13.17 -9.92
CA ALA A 147 -3.69 12.29 -8.99
C ALA A 147 -2.50 11.59 -9.65
N ARG A 148 -2.67 11.09 -10.88
CA ARG A 148 -1.58 10.49 -11.66
C ARG A 148 -0.47 11.49 -11.94
N ILE A 149 -0.83 12.67 -12.42
CA ILE A 149 0.13 13.72 -12.78
C ILE A 149 0.93 14.14 -11.54
N ALA A 150 0.26 14.36 -10.41
CA ALA A 150 0.91 14.69 -9.14
C ALA A 150 1.86 13.58 -8.66
N ALA A 151 1.44 12.31 -8.79
CA ALA A 151 2.27 11.17 -8.43
C ALA A 151 3.52 11.04 -9.31
N ILE A 152 3.39 11.20 -10.63
CA ILE A 152 4.53 11.19 -11.56
C ILE A 152 5.52 12.31 -11.20
N GLN A 153 5.02 13.52 -10.98
CA GLN A 153 5.86 14.68 -10.64
C GLN A 153 6.65 14.44 -9.35
N LEU A 154 5.98 14.02 -8.27
CA LEU A 154 6.62 13.79 -6.97
C LEU A 154 7.54 12.58 -6.94
N ALA A 155 7.26 11.56 -7.74
CA ALA A 155 8.14 10.41 -7.88
C ALA A 155 9.42 10.75 -8.67
N GLY A 156 9.32 11.63 -9.68
CA GLY A 156 10.45 12.02 -10.54
C GLY A 156 11.42 13.02 -9.90
N GLU A 157 10.99 13.80 -8.91
CA GLU A 157 11.81 14.89 -8.32
C GLU A 157 12.98 14.41 -7.45
N ASN A 158 13.01 13.13 -7.03
CA ASN A 158 14.11 12.61 -6.23
C ASN A 158 14.56 11.21 -6.67
N PRO A 159 15.32 11.08 -7.78
CA PRO A 159 15.79 9.78 -8.26
C PRO A 159 16.76 9.08 -7.30
N ALA A 160 17.29 9.77 -6.28
CA ALA A 160 18.15 9.19 -5.26
C ALA A 160 17.37 8.49 -4.14
N ASP A 161 16.10 8.85 -3.94
CA ASP A 161 15.18 8.08 -3.12
C ASP A 161 14.29 7.30 -4.09
N GLU A 162 14.66 6.05 -4.35
CA GLU A 162 13.99 5.14 -5.27
C GLU A 162 12.47 5.01 -5.04
N ASN A 163 11.94 5.58 -3.94
CA ASN A 163 10.55 5.49 -3.55
C ASN A 163 9.78 6.82 -3.55
N GLY A 164 10.46 7.97 -3.63
CA GLY A 164 9.87 9.30 -3.43
C GLY A 164 8.99 9.40 -2.16
N PRO A 165 8.25 10.51 -1.96
CA PRO A 165 7.27 10.58 -0.87
C PRO A 165 5.99 9.81 -1.20
N VAL A 166 5.78 9.37 -2.44
CA VAL A 166 4.51 8.75 -2.87
C VAL A 166 4.46 7.32 -2.35
N SER A 167 3.46 7.03 -1.51
CA SER A 167 3.22 5.69 -0.97
C SER A 167 2.09 4.96 -1.70
N ALA A 168 1.03 5.67 -2.08
CA ALA A 168 -0.08 5.05 -2.79
C ALA A 168 -0.89 6.01 -3.67
N VAL A 169 -1.56 5.44 -4.67
CA VAL A 169 -2.52 6.15 -5.53
C VAL A 169 -3.78 5.30 -5.72
N HIS A 170 -4.93 5.86 -5.36
CA HIS A 170 -6.24 5.22 -5.50
C HIS A 170 -7.08 5.99 -6.51
N LEU A 171 -7.53 5.32 -7.57
CA LEU A 171 -8.24 5.94 -8.68
C LEU A 171 -9.65 5.34 -8.81
N VAL A 172 -10.62 6.17 -9.15
CA VAL A 172 -12.02 5.77 -9.35
C VAL A 172 -12.48 6.35 -10.68
N GLY A 173 -12.92 5.50 -11.61
CA GLY A 173 -13.36 5.93 -12.95
C GLY A 173 -12.26 6.66 -13.74
N ASP A 174 -11.03 6.12 -13.75
CA ASP A 174 -9.84 6.75 -14.36
C ASP A 174 -9.97 6.94 -15.88
N PRO A 175 -10.04 8.19 -16.40
CA PRO A 175 -10.09 8.46 -17.85
C PRO A 175 -8.82 8.03 -18.61
N LEU A 176 -7.72 7.74 -17.90
CA LEU A 176 -6.44 7.28 -18.45
C LEU A 176 -6.18 5.78 -18.20
N GLN A 177 -7.19 5.02 -17.77
CA GLN A 177 -7.03 3.60 -17.43
C GLN A 177 -6.43 2.76 -18.57
N LEU A 178 -5.44 1.91 -18.28
CA LEU A 178 -4.91 0.85 -19.16
C LEU A 178 -5.66 -0.48 -18.95
N PRO A 179 -6.00 -1.25 -19.99
CA PRO A 179 -6.76 -2.47 -19.84
C PRO A 179 -5.93 -3.50 -19.10
N ASN A 180 -6.54 -4.18 -18.14
CA ASN A 180 -5.96 -5.32 -17.42
C ASN A 180 -4.62 -5.03 -16.72
N LYS A 181 -4.35 -3.78 -16.35
CA LYS A 181 -3.23 -3.52 -15.43
C LYS A 181 -3.55 -4.16 -14.09
N SER A 182 -2.53 -4.78 -13.47
CA SER A 182 -2.64 -5.64 -12.27
C SER A 182 -3.25 -4.96 -11.03
N THR A 183 -3.46 -3.66 -11.10
CA THR A 183 -3.97 -2.80 -10.02
C THR A 183 -5.32 -2.17 -10.35
N THR A 184 -5.94 -2.58 -11.46
CA THR A 184 -7.27 -2.13 -11.90
C THR A 184 -8.31 -3.21 -11.65
N PHE A 185 -9.33 -2.86 -10.89
CA PHE A 185 -10.44 -3.71 -10.47
C PHE A 185 -11.76 -3.25 -11.11
N GLY A 186 -12.82 -4.02 -10.88
CA GLY A 186 -14.16 -3.72 -11.37
C GLY A 186 -14.48 -4.39 -12.70
N GLY A 187 -15.77 -4.47 -13.03
CA GLY A 187 -16.23 -5.12 -14.26
C GLY A 187 -15.76 -4.44 -15.55
N GLY A 188 -15.25 -3.21 -15.47
CA GLY A 188 -14.64 -2.44 -16.55
C GLY A 188 -13.11 -2.47 -16.57
N SER A 189 -12.46 -3.36 -15.81
CA SER A 189 -10.99 -3.39 -15.71
C SER A 189 -10.25 -3.68 -17.03
N ASN A 190 -10.95 -4.24 -18.02
CA ASN A 190 -10.43 -4.46 -19.38
C ASN A 190 -10.72 -3.28 -20.33
N GLY A 191 -11.28 -2.18 -19.81
CA GLY A 191 -11.59 -0.97 -20.56
C GLY A 191 -10.36 -0.09 -20.81
N LEU A 192 -10.42 0.66 -21.92
CA LEU A 192 -9.46 1.70 -22.25
C LEU A 192 -10.06 3.06 -21.84
N GLY A 193 -9.42 3.84 -20.98
CA GLY A 193 -9.98 5.14 -20.60
C GLY A 193 -10.20 6.10 -21.78
N ILE A 194 -11.25 6.93 -21.73
CA ILE A 194 -11.67 7.81 -22.82
C ILE A 194 -10.63 8.89 -23.17
N ALA A 195 -9.83 9.33 -22.20
CA ALA A 195 -8.81 10.36 -22.39
C ALA A 195 -7.46 9.80 -22.87
N ARG A 196 -7.34 8.47 -23.03
CA ARG A 196 -6.10 7.80 -23.46
C ARG A 196 -5.53 8.28 -24.79
N PRO A 197 -6.33 8.54 -25.86
CA PRO A 197 -5.80 9.06 -27.11
C PRO A 197 -5.00 10.35 -26.95
N PHE A 198 -5.27 11.12 -25.90
CA PHE A 198 -4.64 12.42 -25.61
C PHE A 198 -3.59 12.34 -24.47
N GLY A 199 -3.49 11.19 -23.79
CA GLY A 199 -2.82 11.08 -22.49
C GLY A 199 -1.77 9.97 -22.37
N GLY A 200 -1.33 9.33 -23.47
CA GLY A 200 -0.37 8.23 -23.42
C GLY A 200 0.96 8.55 -22.69
N LYS A 201 1.37 9.82 -22.66
CA LYS A 201 2.54 10.29 -21.91
C LYS A 201 2.47 10.09 -20.39
N TYR A 202 1.28 9.82 -19.84
CA TYR A 202 1.06 9.59 -18.42
C TYR A 202 1.10 8.11 -18.04
N ASP A 203 1.49 7.22 -18.95
CA ASP A 203 1.64 5.79 -18.66
C ASP A 203 2.82 5.48 -17.74
N SER A 204 3.80 6.39 -17.63
CA SER A 204 4.88 6.33 -16.63
C SER A 204 4.38 6.24 -15.19
N TYR A 205 3.12 6.63 -14.93
CA TYR A 205 2.43 6.35 -13.68
C TYR A 205 2.48 4.87 -13.27
N TYR A 206 2.38 3.93 -14.22
CA TYR A 206 2.43 2.50 -13.94
C TYR A 206 3.83 2.00 -13.62
N ASP A 207 4.84 2.79 -13.97
CA ASP A 207 6.26 2.42 -13.87
C ASP A 207 6.87 2.97 -12.58
N ILE A 208 6.16 3.85 -11.84
CA ILE A 208 6.61 4.33 -10.52
C ILE A 208 6.87 3.12 -9.59
N PRO A 209 8.11 2.85 -9.18
CA PRO A 209 8.41 1.70 -8.34
C PRO A 209 7.83 1.89 -6.94
N ASN A 210 7.57 0.78 -6.24
CA ASN A 210 7.30 0.75 -4.80
C ASN A 210 6.09 1.60 -4.30
N ILE A 211 5.18 2.00 -5.20
CA ILE A 211 3.89 2.60 -4.81
C ILE A 211 2.76 1.59 -4.93
N ARG A 212 1.85 1.65 -3.96
CA ARG A 212 0.62 0.86 -3.99
C ARG A 212 -0.41 1.53 -4.90
N ARG A 213 -1.06 0.76 -5.75
CA ARG A 213 -2.10 1.27 -6.66
C ARG A 213 -3.38 0.48 -6.47
N ALA A 214 -4.51 1.19 -6.47
CA ALA A 214 -5.84 0.60 -6.54
C ALA A 214 -6.73 1.47 -7.43
N SER A 215 -7.03 1.01 -8.62
CA SER A 215 -7.95 1.67 -9.54
C SER A 215 -9.23 0.86 -9.65
N ILE A 216 -10.41 1.49 -9.66
CA ILE A 216 -11.68 0.79 -9.89
C ILE A 216 -12.44 1.41 -11.06
N CYS A 217 -13.00 0.52 -11.88
CA CYS A 217 -13.80 0.89 -13.04
C CYS A 217 -15.01 -0.04 -13.21
N HIS A 218 -16.21 0.55 -13.22
CA HIS A 218 -17.44 -0.17 -13.46
C HIS A 218 -17.54 -0.70 -14.90
N ALA A 219 -18.26 -1.81 -15.07
CA ALA A 219 -18.59 -2.29 -16.41
C ALA A 219 -19.44 -1.23 -17.13
N ARG A 220 -19.08 -0.92 -18.38
CA ARG A 220 -19.76 0.08 -19.23
C ARG A 220 -19.70 1.52 -18.70
N ASP A 221 -18.77 1.84 -17.81
CA ASP A 221 -18.47 3.23 -17.49
C ASP A 221 -17.85 3.92 -18.72
N PRO A 222 -18.50 4.95 -19.29
CA PRO A 222 -18.00 5.64 -20.49
C PRO A 222 -16.66 6.33 -20.33
N ILE A 223 -16.21 6.54 -19.10
CA ILE A 223 -14.97 7.27 -18.81
C ILE A 223 -13.77 6.35 -18.76
N CYS A 224 -13.88 5.19 -18.11
CA CYS A 224 -12.78 4.24 -17.99
C CYS A 224 -12.90 3.01 -18.93
N VAL A 225 -14.02 2.88 -19.67
CA VAL A 225 -14.27 1.82 -20.66
C VAL A 225 -14.68 2.43 -22.01
N ALA A 226 -13.74 2.92 -22.80
CA ALA A 226 -13.95 3.39 -24.17
C ALA A 226 -13.56 2.33 -25.23
N PRO A 227 -14.24 2.30 -26.40
CA PRO A 227 -15.48 3.01 -26.68
C PRO A 227 -16.65 2.34 -25.94
N SER A 228 -17.47 3.12 -25.25
CA SER A 228 -18.76 2.64 -24.77
C SER A 228 -19.83 3.70 -24.93
N ASP A 229 -21.07 3.32 -24.65
CA ASP A 229 -22.23 4.16 -24.81
C ASP A 229 -22.23 5.28 -23.76
N ILE A 230 -21.87 6.49 -24.19
CA ILE A 230 -21.86 7.71 -23.35
C ILE A 230 -23.22 8.01 -22.72
N SER A 231 -24.33 7.47 -23.26
CA SER A 231 -25.64 7.62 -22.64
C SER A 231 -25.77 6.88 -21.30
N ASN A 232 -24.85 5.96 -21.00
CA ASN A 232 -24.79 5.24 -19.73
C ASN A 232 -23.93 5.94 -18.67
N PHE A 233 -23.92 7.28 -18.63
CA PHE A 233 -23.15 8.03 -17.63
C PHE A 233 -23.56 7.72 -16.17
N SER A 234 -24.74 7.13 -15.97
CA SER A 234 -25.19 6.66 -14.64
C SER A 234 -24.21 5.71 -13.96
N THR A 235 -23.48 4.88 -14.72
CA THR A 235 -22.46 3.98 -14.17
C THR A 235 -21.16 4.69 -13.77
N HIS A 236 -20.96 5.92 -14.23
CA HIS A 236 -19.80 6.74 -13.83
C HIS A 236 -20.06 7.50 -12.53
N VAL A 237 -21.30 7.88 -12.25
CA VAL A 237 -21.65 8.69 -11.06
C VAL A 237 -22.11 7.86 -9.86
N ASN A 238 -22.31 6.54 -10.04
CA ASN A 238 -22.84 5.66 -9.01
C ASN A 238 -21.76 4.89 -8.22
N TYR A 239 -20.47 5.25 -8.35
CA TYR A 239 -19.43 4.67 -7.49
C TYR A 239 -19.78 4.86 -6.02
N PHE A 240 -19.56 3.81 -5.23
CA PHE A 240 -19.82 3.81 -3.78
C PHE A 240 -21.28 4.10 -3.38
N GLU A 241 -22.24 4.02 -4.30
CA GLU A 241 -23.66 4.01 -3.93
C GLU A 241 -24.00 2.74 -3.11
N PRO A 242 -24.93 2.82 -2.15
CA PRO A 242 -25.33 1.66 -1.36
C PRO A 242 -25.75 0.48 -2.25
N GLY A 243 -25.18 -0.71 -1.96
CA GLY A 243 -25.49 -1.94 -2.69
C GLY A 243 -24.65 -2.17 -3.96
N VAL A 244 -23.80 -1.23 -4.37
CA VAL A 244 -22.81 -1.47 -5.43
C VAL A 244 -21.75 -2.43 -4.89
N LYS A 245 -21.69 -3.62 -5.50
CA LYS A 245 -20.83 -4.72 -5.09
C LYS A 245 -19.49 -4.65 -5.80
N PHE A 246 -18.43 -4.93 -5.07
CA PHE A 246 -17.08 -5.02 -5.60
C PHE A 246 -16.97 -6.17 -6.61
N VAL A 247 -16.31 -5.93 -7.75
CA VAL A 247 -16.01 -6.93 -8.77
C VAL A 247 -14.49 -7.02 -8.93
N HIS A 248 -13.92 -8.22 -8.91
CA HIS A 248 -12.46 -8.40 -8.99
C HIS A 248 -11.86 -7.91 -10.33
N GLY A 249 -12.59 -8.08 -11.42
CA GLY A 249 -12.17 -7.66 -12.76
C GLY A 249 -13.23 -7.97 -13.80
N ALA A 250 -12.98 -7.61 -15.06
CA ALA A 250 -13.84 -7.94 -16.17
C ALA A 250 -14.07 -9.45 -16.30
N GLY A 251 -15.33 -9.85 -16.46
CA GLY A 251 -15.73 -11.26 -16.57
C GLY A 251 -15.90 -12.01 -15.25
N TYR A 252 -15.67 -11.36 -14.11
CA TYR A 252 -15.94 -11.93 -12.79
C TYR A 252 -17.32 -11.53 -12.27
N ASP A 253 -17.91 -12.40 -11.47
CA ASP A 253 -19.12 -12.08 -10.72
C ASP A 253 -18.85 -11.07 -9.62
N ALA A 254 -19.89 -10.32 -9.26
CA ALA A 254 -19.83 -9.42 -8.12
C ALA A 254 -19.65 -10.19 -6.81
N THR A 255 -18.81 -9.67 -5.93
CA THR A 255 -18.57 -10.25 -4.60
C THR A 255 -19.70 -9.87 -3.62
N SER A 256 -19.68 -10.46 -2.42
CA SER A 256 -20.57 -10.05 -1.33
C SER A 256 -20.19 -8.70 -0.71
N THR A 257 -18.97 -8.23 -0.94
CA THR A 257 -18.40 -7.00 -0.37
C THR A 257 -18.88 -5.77 -1.13
N ASP A 258 -19.31 -4.74 -0.39
CA ASP A 258 -19.61 -3.44 -0.99
C ASP A 258 -18.34 -2.78 -1.51
N GLU A 259 -18.42 -2.14 -2.67
CA GLU A 259 -17.30 -1.50 -3.34
C GLU A 259 -16.57 -0.49 -2.44
N VAL A 260 -17.35 0.36 -1.75
CA VAL A 260 -16.81 1.38 -0.84
C VAL A 260 -16.07 0.77 0.35
N ASP A 261 -16.49 -0.40 0.83
CA ASP A 261 -15.82 -1.10 1.92
C ASP A 261 -14.51 -1.75 1.45
N PHE A 262 -14.46 -2.27 0.22
CA PHE A 262 -13.22 -2.74 -0.37
C PHE A 262 -12.21 -1.60 -0.52
N MET A 263 -12.60 -0.50 -1.17
CA MET A 263 -11.72 0.65 -1.39
C MET A 263 -11.32 1.33 -0.07
N GLY A 264 -12.24 1.42 0.91
CA GLY A 264 -11.94 1.95 2.25
C GLY A 264 -10.89 1.11 2.99
N ARG A 265 -10.98 -0.22 2.92
CA ARG A 265 -9.94 -1.13 3.48
C ARG A 265 -8.62 -1.04 2.71
N ALA A 266 -8.67 -0.89 1.40
CA ALA A 266 -7.47 -0.68 0.58
C ALA A 266 -6.75 0.61 0.99
N LEU A 267 -7.48 1.72 1.17
CA LEU A 267 -6.94 2.99 1.63
C LEU A 267 -6.36 2.90 3.05
N SER A 268 -7.08 2.27 3.98
CA SER A 268 -6.60 2.03 5.35
C SER A 268 -5.29 1.24 5.35
N THR A 269 -5.18 0.24 4.46
CA THR A 269 -3.95 -0.54 4.27
C THR A 269 -2.81 0.33 3.72
N SER A 270 -3.07 1.17 2.71
CA SER A 270 -2.08 2.11 2.19
C SER A 270 -1.58 3.08 3.26
N ILE A 271 -2.46 3.62 4.10
CA ILE A 271 -2.10 4.51 5.22
C ILE A 271 -1.19 3.79 6.21
N ARG A 272 -1.49 2.52 6.53
CA ARG A 272 -0.65 1.70 7.41
C ARG A 272 0.73 1.43 6.81
N GLU A 273 0.81 1.05 5.54
CA GLU A 273 2.08 0.80 4.84
C GLU A 273 2.93 2.06 4.73
N ALA A 274 2.31 3.20 4.43
CA ALA A 274 2.96 4.52 4.42
C ALA A 274 3.57 4.85 5.79
N ARG A 275 2.86 4.61 6.89
CA ARG A 275 3.42 4.80 8.24
C ARG A 275 4.65 3.95 8.49
N LEU A 276 4.60 2.68 8.08
CA LEU A 276 5.72 1.77 8.25
C LEU A 276 6.95 2.25 7.46
N ARG A 277 6.75 2.76 6.23
CA ARG A 277 7.81 3.39 5.43
C ARG A 277 8.40 4.61 6.13
N PHE A 278 7.55 5.51 6.64
CA PHE A 278 7.97 6.66 7.46
C PHE A 278 8.71 6.25 8.76
N GLY A 279 8.58 4.99 9.18
CA GLY A 279 9.19 4.46 10.40
C GLY A 279 8.30 4.49 11.64
N MET A 280 6.99 4.73 11.46
CA MET A 280 5.97 4.61 12.49
C MET A 280 5.26 3.25 12.42
N GLY A 281 5.18 2.56 13.56
CA GLY A 281 4.62 1.21 13.65
C GLY A 281 5.70 0.14 13.88
N PRO A 282 5.31 -1.15 14.00
CA PRO A 282 6.25 -2.25 14.17
C PRO A 282 7.19 -2.38 12.96
N ARG A 283 8.43 -1.91 13.08
CA ARG A 283 9.50 -2.26 12.13
C ARG A 283 9.89 -3.70 12.38
N VAL A 284 9.39 -4.60 11.53
CA VAL A 284 9.81 -6.00 11.54
C VAL A 284 11.04 -6.10 10.63
N ASP A 285 12.10 -6.75 11.10
CA ASP A 285 13.26 -7.06 10.25
C ASP A 285 12.80 -7.71 8.92
N PRO A 286 13.54 -7.52 7.80
CA PRO A 286 13.16 -7.98 6.48
C PRO A 286 12.56 -9.38 6.53
N ILE A 287 11.37 -9.50 5.94
CA ILE A 287 10.60 -10.72 5.94
C ILE A 287 11.35 -11.77 5.12
N LYS A 288 11.96 -12.74 5.79
CA LYS A 288 12.38 -13.97 5.10
C LYS A 288 11.13 -14.79 4.80
N ALA A 289 11.06 -15.36 3.60
CA ALA A 289 9.98 -16.27 3.23
C ALA A 289 9.98 -17.53 4.11
N GLN A 290 11.13 -17.89 4.68
CA GLN A 290 11.31 -18.97 5.64
C GLN A 290 12.30 -18.50 6.71
N TYR A 291 11.98 -18.76 7.96
CA TYR A 291 12.93 -18.60 9.05
C TYR A 291 13.54 -19.96 9.37
N ASN A 292 14.88 -20.04 9.29
CA ASN A 292 15.58 -21.26 9.65
C ASN A 292 15.51 -21.50 11.16
N PRO A 293 15.61 -22.76 11.60
CA PRO A 293 15.74 -23.09 13.00
C PRO A 293 16.80 -22.21 13.70
N GLY A 294 16.41 -21.51 14.77
CA GLY A 294 17.29 -20.66 15.58
C GLY A 294 17.45 -19.23 15.07
N GLU A 295 16.87 -18.91 13.92
CA GLU A 295 16.68 -17.53 13.49
C GLU A 295 15.67 -16.82 14.39
N THR A 296 15.81 -15.50 14.44
CA THR A 296 15.06 -14.65 15.35
C THR A 296 14.26 -13.66 14.52
N VAL A 297 12.97 -13.54 14.82
CA VAL A 297 12.10 -12.50 14.24
C VAL A 297 12.07 -11.34 15.22
N ASN A 298 12.67 -10.21 14.85
CA ASN A 298 12.57 -8.99 15.64
C ASN A 298 11.49 -8.09 15.07
N ALA A 299 10.77 -7.44 15.98
CA ALA A 299 9.76 -6.46 15.70
C ALA A 299 9.93 -5.28 16.65
N LEU A 300 10.10 -4.09 16.11
CA LEU A 300 10.27 -2.86 16.88
C LEU A 300 8.98 -2.05 16.80
N TYR A 301 8.17 -2.09 17.85
CA TYR A 301 6.97 -1.26 17.99
C TYR A 301 7.39 0.14 18.43
N ALA A 302 7.11 1.16 17.64
CA ALA A 302 7.36 2.56 18.00
C ALA A 302 6.05 3.35 18.12
N TRP A 303 6.01 4.30 19.06
CA TRP A 303 4.85 5.17 19.31
C TRP A 303 5.30 6.59 19.67
N SER A 304 4.39 7.56 19.48
CA SER A 304 4.69 9.00 19.61
C SER A 304 4.68 9.51 21.04
N THR A 305 3.91 8.91 21.94
CA THR A 305 3.74 9.39 23.33
C THR A 305 4.64 8.63 24.30
N PRO A 306 5.66 9.25 24.93
CA PRO A 306 6.54 8.53 25.86
C PRO A 306 5.77 7.79 26.95
N ALA A 307 6.13 6.53 27.20
CA ALA A 307 5.52 5.69 28.23
C ALA A 307 5.69 6.34 29.61
N ARG A 308 4.67 6.21 30.45
CA ARG A 308 4.63 6.67 31.84
C ARG A 308 5.01 5.53 32.78
N ASN A 309 5.31 5.86 34.04
CA ASN A 309 5.49 4.85 35.07
C ASN A 309 4.19 4.03 35.23
N GLY A 310 4.31 2.71 35.06
CA GLY A 310 3.17 1.78 35.17
C GLY A 310 2.53 1.42 33.83
N ASP A 311 3.00 1.96 32.71
CA ASP A 311 2.55 1.50 31.40
C ASP A 311 3.17 0.14 31.05
N VAL A 312 2.38 -0.67 30.35
CA VAL A 312 2.75 -2.03 29.95
C VAL A 312 2.52 -2.24 28.47
N PHE A 313 3.37 -3.05 27.84
CA PHE A 313 3.17 -3.58 26.50
C PHE A 313 2.36 -4.88 26.56
N ARG A 314 1.24 -4.93 25.86
CA ARG A 314 0.38 -6.11 25.74
C ARG A 314 0.31 -6.57 24.30
N SER A 315 0.27 -7.87 24.11
CA SER A 315 -0.02 -8.47 22.80
C SER A 315 -0.94 -9.67 22.98
N ILE A 316 -2.24 -9.39 23.03
CA ILE A 316 -3.29 -10.40 23.28
C ILE A 316 -3.29 -11.42 22.15
N SER A 317 -3.14 -10.97 20.90
CA SER A 317 -3.16 -11.91 19.78
C SER A 317 -1.89 -12.75 19.71
N MET A 318 -0.72 -12.19 20.05
CA MET A 318 0.51 -13.00 20.18
C MET A 318 0.37 -14.04 21.30
N TYR A 319 -0.23 -13.66 22.43
CA TYR A 319 -0.59 -14.62 23.49
C TYR A 319 -1.49 -15.74 22.98
N ASN A 320 -2.62 -15.39 22.33
CA ASN A 320 -3.59 -16.37 21.85
C ASN A 320 -2.97 -17.33 20.85
N ALA A 321 -2.21 -16.83 19.87
CA ALA A 321 -1.64 -17.69 18.85
C ALA A 321 -0.50 -18.58 19.31
N LEU A 322 0.36 -18.06 20.18
CA LEU A 322 1.38 -18.89 20.81
C LEU A 322 0.71 -19.95 21.69
N GLY A 323 -0.36 -19.60 22.40
CA GLY A 323 -1.19 -20.52 23.18
C GLY A 323 -1.84 -21.61 22.33
N GLU A 324 -2.49 -21.24 21.23
CA GLU A 324 -3.08 -22.17 20.26
C GLU A 324 -2.03 -23.11 19.68
N CYS A 325 -0.83 -22.62 19.40
CA CYS A 325 0.22 -23.48 18.89
C CYS A 325 0.73 -24.49 19.91
N ALA A 326 0.92 -24.09 21.16
CA ALA A 326 1.24 -25.06 22.21
C ALA A 326 0.10 -26.04 22.45
N MET A 327 -1.17 -25.60 22.43
CA MET A 327 -2.31 -26.50 22.57
C MET A 327 -2.33 -27.54 21.45
N GLY A 328 -2.08 -27.12 20.21
CA GLY A 328 -1.99 -28.02 19.07
C GLY A 328 -0.85 -29.04 19.21
N LEU A 329 0.36 -28.58 19.54
CA LEU A 329 1.50 -29.48 19.74
C LEU A 329 1.30 -30.47 20.90
N ASN A 330 0.64 -30.01 21.97
CA ASN A 330 0.28 -30.87 23.10
C ASN A 330 -0.86 -31.85 22.76
N ALA A 331 -1.80 -31.48 21.89
CA ALA A 331 -2.83 -32.39 21.41
C ALA A 331 -2.27 -33.48 20.48
N ALA A 332 -1.19 -33.19 19.75
CA ALA A 332 -0.49 -34.16 18.91
C ALA A 332 0.45 -35.10 19.71
N ARG A 333 0.66 -34.86 21.00
CA ARG A 333 1.56 -35.66 21.84
C ARG A 333 0.94 -37.00 22.24
N VAL A 334 1.68 -38.08 22.04
CA VAL A 334 1.29 -39.44 22.46
C VAL A 334 1.58 -39.66 23.96
N SER A 335 2.65 -39.06 24.50
CA SER A 335 3.00 -39.14 25.92
C SER A 335 3.99 -38.03 26.35
N GLY A 336 4.08 -37.76 27.65
CA GLY A 336 5.02 -36.78 28.25
C GLY A 336 4.33 -35.55 28.88
N PRO A 337 5.08 -34.73 29.65
CA PRO A 337 4.56 -33.49 30.21
C PRO A 337 4.20 -32.48 29.11
N LEU A 338 3.20 -31.62 29.35
CA LEU A 338 2.82 -30.56 28.44
C LEU A 338 4.02 -29.63 28.21
N THR A 339 4.33 -29.38 26.94
CA THR A 339 5.36 -28.38 26.58
C THR A 339 4.76 -27.00 26.84
N LYS A 340 5.46 -26.15 27.60
CA LYS A 340 5.05 -24.76 27.72
C LYS A 340 5.38 -24.04 26.42
N VAL A 341 4.55 -23.08 26.04
CA VAL A 341 4.81 -22.18 24.90
C VAL A 341 6.24 -21.61 24.95
N THR A 342 6.68 -21.20 26.13
CA THR A 342 7.97 -20.57 26.39
C THR A 342 9.17 -21.52 26.29
N ASP A 343 8.90 -22.83 26.19
CA ASP A 343 9.92 -23.84 25.88
C ASP A 343 10.13 -23.93 24.36
N LEU A 344 9.07 -23.74 23.57
CA LEU A 344 9.08 -23.77 22.11
C LEU A 344 9.54 -22.44 21.50
N PHE A 345 9.14 -21.33 22.12
CA PHE A 345 9.43 -19.99 21.66
C PHE A 345 10.12 -19.21 22.77
N GLU A 346 11.35 -18.76 22.50
CA GLU A 346 11.99 -17.73 23.31
C GLU A 346 11.47 -16.38 22.82
N VAL A 347 10.53 -15.82 23.59
CA VAL A 347 10.03 -14.47 23.37
C VAL A 347 10.77 -13.52 24.31
N THR A 348 11.35 -12.45 23.78
CA THR A 348 11.90 -11.37 24.58
C THR A 348 11.22 -10.05 24.24
N VAL A 349 11.01 -9.20 25.25
CA VAL A 349 10.49 -7.84 25.11
C VAL A 349 11.50 -6.88 25.74
N ASN A 350 12.07 -5.99 24.93
CA ASN A 350 13.22 -5.14 25.29
C ASN A 350 14.42 -5.95 25.82
N GLY A 351 14.64 -7.13 25.25
CA GLY A 351 15.67 -8.08 25.67
C GLY A 351 15.34 -8.85 26.96
N ASN A 352 14.22 -8.57 27.64
CA ASN A 352 13.77 -9.35 28.79
C ASN A 352 12.99 -10.57 28.30
N ARG A 353 13.44 -11.77 28.68
CA ARG A 353 12.74 -13.01 28.36
C ARG A 353 11.39 -13.07 29.06
N VAL A 354 10.34 -13.29 28.27
CA VAL A 354 8.99 -13.60 28.71
C VAL A 354 9.00 -15.02 29.30
N ARG A 355 8.69 -15.14 30.59
CA ARG A 355 8.78 -16.44 31.30
C ARG A 355 7.51 -17.25 31.21
N ASP A 356 6.39 -16.56 31.04
CA ASP A 356 5.09 -17.13 30.79
C ASP A 356 4.43 -16.33 29.66
N VAL A 357 3.84 -17.02 28.69
CA VAL A 357 3.10 -16.35 27.61
C VAL A 357 1.99 -15.45 28.17
N PHE A 358 1.46 -15.76 29.36
CA PHE A 358 0.49 -14.93 30.08
C PHE A 358 1.03 -13.53 30.43
N GLU A 359 2.36 -13.35 30.54
CA GLU A 359 2.95 -12.02 30.73
C GLU A 359 2.69 -11.09 29.52
N LEU A 360 2.50 -11.64 28.31
CA LEU A 360 2.10 -10.86 27.14
C LEU A 360 0.65 -10.35 27.22
N PHE A 361 -0.18 -11.04 28.00
CA PHE A 361 -1.57 -10.68 28.25
C PHE A 361 -1.69 -9.72 29.44
N GLU A 362 -1.03 -10.00 30.56
CA GLU A 362 -0.98 -9.10 31.72
C GLU A 362 -0.27 -7.79 31.38
N GLY A 363 0.77 -7.88 30.55
CA GLY A 363 1.54 -6.79 29.99
C GLY A 363 2.96 -6.75 30.54
N VAL A 364 3.94 -6.50 29.66
CA VAL A 364 5.34 -6.34 30.02
C VAL A 364 5.62 -4.88 30.38
N PRO A 365 6.15 -4.58 31.58
CA PRO A 365 6.42 -3.20 32.00
C PRO A 365 7.35 -2.45 31.05
N LEU A 366 6.97 -1.21 30.72
CA LEU A 366 7.79 -0.27 29.96
C LEU A 366 8.51 0.70 30.89
N ARG A 367 9.67 1.21 30.44
CA ARG A 367 10.40 2.25 31.17
C ARG A 367 9.73 3.60 30.94
N ALA A 368 9.63 4.43 31.97
CA ALA A 368 9.21 5.82 31.79
C ALA A 368 10.10 6.53 30.75
N GLY A 369 9.47 7.27 29.83
CA GLY A 369 10.12 7.93 28.71
C GLY A 369 10.35 7.06 27.48
N GLN A 370 10.09 5.75 27.55
CA GLN A 370 10.27 4.82 26.43
C GLN A 370 9.26 5.13 25.31
N THR A 371 9.73 5.22 24.06
CA THR A 371 8.92 5.48 22.85
C THR A 371 8.93 4.33 21.86
N SER A 372 9.64 3.25 22.17
CA SER A 372 9.67 2.04 21.37
C SER A 372 9.92 0.80 22.20
N THR A 373 9.41 -0.36 21.78
CA THR A 373 9.67 -1.66 22.40
C THR A 373 10.04 -2.67 21.33
N SER A 374 11.11 -3.41 21.55
CA SER A 374 11.47 -4.53 20.68
C SER A 374 10.85 -5.80 21.23
N VAL A 375 10.19 -6.56 20.36
CA VAL A 375 9.75 -7.93 20.61
C VAL A 375 10.57 -8.82 19.70
N SER A 376 11.14 -9.86 20.25
CA SER A 376 11.98 -10.80 19.53
C SER A 376 11.47 -12.20 19.81
N ILE A 377 11.16 -12.95 18.76
CA ILE A 377 10.66 -14.33 18.85
C ILE A 377 11.70 -15.23 18.21
N ARG A 378 12.23 -16.16 18.98
CA ARG A 378 13.16 -17.18 18.50
C ARG A 378 12.54 -18.55 18.72
N VAL A 379 12.55 -19.38 17.69
CA VAL A 379 12.11 -20.76 17.80
C VAL A 379 13.21 -21.59 18.46
N ASN A 380 12.87 -22.35 19.50
CA ASN A 380 13.79 -23.22 20.22
C ASN A 380 13.87 -24.57 19.51
N ASN A 381 14.90 -24.73 18.68
CA ASN A 381 15.11 -25.91 17.85
C ASN A 381 15.22 -27.20 18.65
N ALA A 382 15.87 -27.16 19.82
CA ALA A 382 16.10 -28.36 20.61
C ALA A 382 14.76 -28.94 21.09
N VAL A 383 13.86 -28.08 21.56
CA VAL A 383 12.52 -28.48 22.03
C VAL A 383 11.62 -28.89 20.87
N LEU A 384 11.72 -28.23 19.72
CA LEU A 384 10.95 -28.63 18.53
C LEU A 384 11.40 -29.97 17.98
N ALA A 385 12.71 -30.22 17.93
CA ALA A 385 13.28 -31.51 17.50
C ALA A 385 12.87 -32.63 18.46
N ASP A 386 12.99 -32.41 19.77
CA ASP A 386 12.54 -33.39 20.79
C ASP A 386 11.03 -33.64 20.70
N ALA A 387 10.22 -32.60 20.44
CA ALA A 387 8.78 -32.74 20.24
C ALA A 387 8.44 -33.55 18.98
N ALA A 388 9.13 -33.32 17.87
CA ALA A 388 8.95 -34.11 16.65
C ALA A 388 9.31 -35.59 16.89
N VAL A 389 10.46 -35.85 17.51
CA VAL A 389 10.93 -37.23 17.78
C VAL A 389 10.00 -37.97 18.77
N SER A 390 9.49 -37.28 19.80
CA SER A 390 8.58 -37.89 20.79
C SER A 390 7.16 -38.12 20.26
N ASN A 391 6.71 -37.33 19.29
CA ASN A 391 5.38 -37.46 18.71
C ASN A 391 5.28 -38.56 17.65
N PHE A 392 6.38 -38.89 16.98
CA PHE A 392 6.42 -39.87 15.88
C PHE A 392 7.15 -41.18 16.25
N GLY A 393 7.20 -41.53 17.54
CA GLY A 393 7.88 -42.73 18.01
C GLY A 393 7.35 -44.04 17.35
N PRO A 394 8.18 -45.10 17.23
CA PRO A 394 7.94 -46.22 16.31
C PRO A 394 6.79 -47.18 16.68
N ALA A 395 6.01 -46.95 17.74
CA ALA A 395 5.10 -47.96 18.25
C ALA A 395 3.89 -47.36 18.96
N GLY A 396 2.83 -47.15 18.19
CA GLY A 396 1.51 -46.84 18.73
C GLY A 396 0.51 -46.80 17.60
N THR A 397 -0.27 -47.86 17.45
CA THR A 397 -1.42 -47.91 16.54
C THR A 397 -2.39 -46.77 16.90
N MET A 398 -2.28 -45.63 16.22
CA MET A 398 -3.28 -44.57 16.31
C MET A 398 -4.57 -45.13 15.69
N SER A 399 -5.59 -45.34 16.52
CA SER A 399 -6.90 -45.85 16.09
C SER A 399 -7.78 -44.82 15.39
N GLY A 400 -7.21 -43.69 14.94
CA GLY A 400 -7.96 -42.60 14.33
C GLY A 400 -7.20 -41.92 13.20
N GLY A 401 -7.15 -42.56 12.04
CA GLY A 401 -7.11 -41.93 10.70
C GLY A 401 -6.03 -40.91 10.32
N PHE A 402 -5.15 -40.47 11.23
CA PHE A 402 -4.16 -39.43 10.97
C PHE A 402 -2.75 -39.99 11.17
N GLY A 403 -1.98 -40.04 10.08
CA GLY A 403 -0.53 -40.21 10.09
C GLY A 403 -0.03 -41.65 10.22
N ARG A 404 0.36 -42.24 9.09
CA ARG A 404 1.16 -43.46 9.03
C ARG A 404 2.65 -43.08 9.00
N VAL A 405 3.47 -43.65 9.88
CA VAL A 405 4.93 -43.37 9.96
C VAL A 405 5.63 -43.64 8.63
N ASP A 406 5.09 -44.59 7.85
CA ASP A 406 5.49 -44.93 6.49
C ASP A 406 5.33 -43.79 5.46
N GLN A 407 4.70 -42.67 5.81
CA GLN A 407 4.66 -41.46 4.97
C GLN A 407 5.86 -40.52 5.17
N PHE A 408 6.59 -40.64 6.28
CA PHE A 408 7.69 -39.73 6.64
C PHE A 408 9.07 -40.37 6.62
N ASP A 409 9.15 -41.70 6.72
CA ASP A 409 10.37 -42.49 6.48
C ASP A 409 10.56 -42.69 4.97
N VAL A 410 10.93 -41.61 4.27
CA VAL A 410 11.02 -41.54 2.81
C VAL A 410 12.05 -42.55 2.28
N ASN A 411 13.10 -42.84 3.06
CA ASN A 411 14.13 -43.80 2.69
C ASN A 411 13.96 -45.22 3.28
N ARG A 412 12.92 -45.45 4.10
CA ARG A 412 12.56 -46.74 4.74
C ARG A 412 13.65 -47.32 5.63
N ASN A 413 14.48 -46.49 6.25
CA ASN A 413 15.57 -46.95 7.11
C ASN A 413 15.17 -47.11 8.59
N GLY A 414 13.90 -46.83 8.93
CA GLY A 414 13.38 -46.92 10.29
C GLY A 414 13.84 -45.76 11.19
N ARG A 415 14.36 -44.67 10.61
CA ARG A 415 14.80 -43.45 11.29
C ARG A 415 14.30 -42.24 10.49
N LEU A 416 14.09 -41.13 11.18
CA LEU A 416 13.90 -39.83 10.53
C LEU A 416 15.28 -39.17 10.47
N ASP A 417 15.93 -39.18 9.30
CA ASP A 417 17.18 -38.46 9.07
C ASP A 417 16.94 -37.10 8.38
N GLY A 418 17.99 -36.31 8.16
CA GLY A 418 17.91 -34.85 7.94
C GLY A 418 16.76 -34.35 7.03
N PRO A 419 16.54 -34.93 5.83
CA PRO A 419 15.42 -34.58 4.94
C PRO A 419 14.04 -34.98 5.47
N GLU A 420 13.94 -36.07 6.22
CA GLU A 420 12.71 -36.64 6.77
C GLU A 420 12.30 -35.96 8.06
N LEU A 421 13.29 -35.59 8.88
CA LEU A 421 13.12 -34.69 10.01
C LEU A 421 12.66 -33.32 9.51
N PHE A 422 13.24 -32.81 8.42
CA PHE A 422 12.80 -31.57 7.78
C PHE A 422 11.39 -31.70 7.19
N THR A 423 11.02 -32.84 6.60
CA THR A 423 9.66 -33.07 6.07
C THR A 423 8.63 -33.19 7.19
N ALA A 424 8.93 -33.90 8.27
CA ALA A 424 8.08 -33.96 9.46
C ALA A 424 7.99 -32.59 10.17
N TYR A 425 9.09 -31.84 10.20
CA TYR A 425 9.17 -30.47 10.71
C TYR A 425 8.34 -29.49 9.85
N ASP A 426 8.48 -29.59 8.53
CA ASP A 426 7.66 -28.86 7.56
C ASP A 426 6.20 -29.30 7.68
N HIS A 427 5.88 -30.56 7.95
CA HIS A 427 4.49 -31.01 8.15
C HIS A 427 3.90 -30.57 9.50
N ILE A 428 4.70 -30.46 10.56
CA ILE A 428 4.29 -29.90 11.86
C ILE A 428 4.05 -28.38 11.75
N LEU A 429 4.84 -27.68 10.93
CA LEU A 429 4.77 -26.22 10.78
C LEU A 429 3.81 -25.77 9.66
N SER A 430 3.81 -26.45 8.51
CA SER A 430 2.91 -26.20 7.37
C SER A 430 1.53 -26.83 7.57
N GLY A 431 1.47 -27.95 8.29
CA GLY A 431 0.23 -28.62 8.64
C GLY A 431 -0.26 -28.15 10.00
N TYR A 432 -0.78 -26.91 10.05
CA TYR A 432 -1.61 -26.34 11.13
C TYR A 432 -1.13 -26.67 12.54
N CYS A 433 -0.77 -25.69 13.38
CA CYS A 433 -0.93 -25.86 14.83
C CYS A 433 -2.34 -26.50 15.07
N PRO A 434 -2.46 -27.79 15.44
CA PRO A 434 -3.57 -28.63 14.93
C PRO A 434 -4.97 -28.33 15.50
N GLY A 435 -5.12 -27.26 16.28
CA GLY A 435 -6.40 -26.65 16.64
C GLY A 435 -7.00 -25.72 15.57
N GLY A 436 -6.27 -25.40 14.50
CA GLY A 436 -6.65 -24.35 13.53
C GLY A 436 -7.90 -24.60 12.67
N ARG A 437 -8.58 -25.75 12.79
CA ARG A 437 -9.94 -25.91 12.22
C ARG A 437 -11.03 -25.25 13.06
N PHE A 438 -10.74 -24.86 14.31
CA PHE A 438 -11.66 -24.11 15.17
C PHE A 438 -11.24 -22.64 15.38
N ALA A 439 -10.10 -22.23 14.83
CA ALA A 439 -9.73 -20.83 14.71
C ALA A 439 -10.42 -20.20 13.47
N GLU A 440 -11.75 -20.21 13.45
CA GLU A 440 -12.40 -19.04 12.86
C GLU A 440 -12.03 -17.87 13.77
N PRO A 441 -11.46 -16.78 13.26
CA PRO A 441 -11.07 -15.68 14.10
C PRO A 441 -12.35 -15.05 14.64
N TRP A 442 -12.71 -15.36 15.88
CA TRP A 442 -13.72 -14.58 16.61
C TRP A 442 -13.32 -13.10 16.71
N TYR A 443 -12.03 -12.78 16.45
CA TYR A 443 -11.50 -11.44 16.23
C TYR A 443 -10.46 -11.49 15.09
N GLY A 444 -10.84 -11.08 13.88
CA GLY A 444 -10.01 -11.12 12.65
C GLY A 444 -8.75 -10.25 12.63
N PHE A 445 -8.29 -9.73 13.78
CA PHE A 445 -7.27 -8.70 13.87
C PHE A 445 -6.25 -9.04 14.95
N TRP A 446 -4.96 -8.87 14.66
CA TRP A 446 -3.91 -9.08 15.65
C TRP A 446 -3.68 -7.82 16.46
N HIS A 447 -3.93 -7.88 17.76
CA HIS A 447 -3.94 -6.73 18.66
C HIS A 447 -2.69 -6.69 19.52
N ALA A 448 -1.87 -5.65 19.34
CA ALA A 448 -0.90 -5.21 20.32
C ALA A 448 -1.32 -3.83 20.84
N SER A 449 -1.11 -3.59 22.13
CA SER A 449 -1.44 -2.30 22.73
C SER A 449 -0.42 -1.93 23.80
N ILE A 450 -0.26 -0.63 24.01
CA ILE A 450 0.36 -0.07 25.20
C ILE A 450 -0.72 0.67 25.95
N GLY A 451 -0.80 0.44 27.25
CA GLY A 451 -1.72 1.15 28.12
C GLY A 451 -1.28 1.08 29.57
N SER A 452 -1.98 1.82 30.42
CA SER A 452 -1.76 1.77 31.87
C SER A 452 -2.02 0.36 32.41
N ALA A 453 -1.23 -0.10 33.39
CA ALA A 453 -1.44 -1.38 34.03
C ALA A 453 -2.89 -1.58 34.53
N GLY A 454 -3.44 -2.78 34.27
CA GLY A 454 -4.80 -3.18 34.67
C GLY A 454 -5.72 -3.51 33.49
N PHE A 455 -6.70 -4.40 33.72
CA PHE A 455 -7.73 -4.68 32.73
C PHE A 455 -8.63 -3.44 32.58
N GLY A 456 -8.68 -2.85 31.37
CA GLY A 456 -9.42 -1.58 31.12
C GLY A 456 -8.61 -0.30 31.29
N GLY A 457 -7.28 -0.38 31.35
CA GLY A 457 -6.41 0.81 31.31
C GLY A 457 -6.55 1.60 30.01
N THR A 458 -6.23 2.90 30.05
CA THR A 458 -6.29 3.77 28.88
C THR A 458 -5.24 3.33 27.86
N THR A 459 -5.67 2.94 26.66
CA THR A 459 -4.77 2.62 25.55
C THR A 459 -4.05 3.88 25.09
N ILE A 460 -2.72 3.86 25.15
CA ILE A 460 -1.82 4.92 24.70
C ILE A 460 -1.51 4.77 23.22
N ALA A 461 -1.25 3.53 22.80
CA ALA A 461 -1.01 3.16 21.43
C ALA A 461 -1.59 1.77 21.17
N GLU A 462 -2.19 1.61 20.01
CA GLU A 462 -2.80 0.36 19.58
C GLU A 462 -2.30 0.05 18.18
N TRP A 463 -1.90 -1.19 17.96
CA TRP A 463 -1.54 -1.70 16.65
C TRP A 463 -2.47 -2.85 16.35
N GLU A 464 -3.32 -2.63 15.35
CA GLU A 464 -3.96 -3.71 14.61
C GLU A 464 -2.93 -4.18 13.56
N ASP A 465 -2.58 -5.46 13.64
CA ASP A 465 -1.65 -6.21 12.79
C ASP A 465 -0.15 -6.01 13.06
N GLY A 466 0.26 -6.34 14.30
CA GLY A 466 1.66 -6.67 14.61
C GLY A 466 2.19 -7.91 13.87
N PRO A 467 3.50 -8.27 14.01
CA PRO A 467 4.32 -9.18 13.18
C PRO A 467 3.80 -10.61 12.94
N ALA A 468 2.64 -10.96 13.48
CA ALA A 468 2.02 -12.25 13.33
C ALA A 468 1.47 -12.54 11.91
N VAL A 469 1.40 -11.54 11.03
CA VAL A 469 1.23 -11.75 9.58
C VAL A 469 2.22 -12.80 9.04
N LYS A 470 3.36 -13.01 9.71
CA LYS A 470 4.37 -13.99 9.31
C LYS A 470 4.22 -15.40 9.88
N PHE A 471 3.55 -15.61 11.01
CA PHE A 471 3.28 -16.99 11.47
C PHE A 471 2.22 -17.67 10.60
N SER A 472 1.26 -16.90 10.05
CA SER A 472 0.33 -17.44 9.05
C SER A 472 1.00 -17.75 7.70
N MET A 473 2.15 -17.14 7.36
CA MET A 473 2.93 -17.48 6.17
C MET A 473 3.83 -18.71 6.37
N LEU A 474 4.09 -19.12 7.62
CA LEU A 474 4.62 -20.45 7.92
C LEU A 474 3.55 -21.55 7.67
N ALA A 475 2.27 -21.19 7.60
CA ALA A 475 1.14 -22.11 7.45
C ALA A 475 0.42 -22.09 6.08
N ARG A 476 0.76 -21.14 5.18
CA ARG A 476 0.37 -21.23 3.77
C ARG A 476 1.63 -21.52 2.98
N GLY A 477 1.73 -22.77 2.50
CA GLY A 477 2.82 -23.25 1.66
C GLY A 477 3.23 -22.19 0.62
N ALA A 478 4.54 -21.97 0.56
CA ALA A 478 5.15 -21.02 -0.35
C ALA A 478 4.55 -21.12 -1.76
N VAL A 479 4.33 -19.98 -2.40
CA VAL A 479 4.18 -19.95 -3.86
C VAL A 479 5.44 -20.62 -4.41
N PRO A 480 5.33 -21.75 -5.12
CA PRO A 480 6.51 -22.45 -5.64
C PRO A 480 7.28 -21.48 -6.53
N PRO A 481 8.63 -21.46 -6.47
CA PRO A 481 9.40 -20.68 -7.42
C PRO A 481 9.01 -21.12 -8.84
N SER A 482 8.83 -20.16 -9.73
CA SER A 482 8.58 -20.44 -11.14
C SER A 482 9.81 -21.03 -11.86
N LEU A 483 10.98 -21.04 -11.22
CA LEU A 483 12.24 -21.49 -11.81
C LEU A 483 13.04 -22.40 -10.87
N PHE A 484 13.19 -23.67 -11.27
CA PHE A 484 14.01 -24.68 -10.61
C PHE A 484 15.17 -25.09 -11.50
N ILE A 485 16.39 -25.04 -10.96
CA ILE A 485 17.62 -25.31 -11.71
C ILE A 485 18.39 -26.45 -11.01
N PRO A 486 18.61 -27.61 -11.64
CA PRO A 486 19.48 -28.64 -11.10
C PRO A 486 20.93 -28.14 -10.91
N ARG A 487 21.66 -28.66 -9.92
CA ARG A 487 23.12 -28.47 -9.84
C ARG A 487 23.76 -28.87 -11.17
N LYS A 488 24.84 -28.21 -11.59
CA LYS A 488 25.54 -28.46 -12.88
C LYS A 488 24.69 -28.24 -14.13
N GLN A 489 23.46 -27.75 -14.02
CA GLN A 489 22.66 -27.33 -15.16
C GLN A 489 23.33 -26.12 -15.82
N ARG A 490 23.41 -26.15 -17.16
CA ARG A 490 23.78 -24.98 -17.94
C ARG A 490 22.59 -24.03 -17.98
N VAL A 491 22.82 -22.77 -17.65
CA VAL A 491 21.81 -21.71 -17.59
C VAL A 491 22.19 -20.61 -18.56
N GLY A 492 21.22 -20.16 -19.36
CA GLY A 492 21.34 -18.98 -20.21
C GLY A 492 20.63 -17.79 -19.57
N VAL A 493 21.28 -16.63 -19.55
CA VAL A 493 20.69 -15.37 -19.14
C VAL A 493 20.70 -14.42 -20.32
N ALA A 494 19.51 -14.07 -20.81
CA ALA A 494 19.31 -13.08 -21.85
C ALA A 494 18.85 -11.78 -21.21
N ALA A 495 19.72 -10.77 -21.12
CA ALA A 495 19.40 -9.45 -20.59
C ALA A 495 19.38 -8.43 -21.74
N ASN A 496 18.31 -7.65 -21.86
CA ASN A 496 18.28 -6.47 -22.71
C ASN A 496 18.35 -5.18 -21.85
N GLY A 497 18.29 -3.99 -22.46
CA GLY A 497 18.15 -2.71 -21.74
C GLY A 497 19.30 -2.31 -20.81
N LEU A 498 20.45 -2.99 -20.89
CA LEU A 498 21.67 -2.62 -20.16
C LEU A 498 22.42 -1.54 -20.95
N SER A 499 23.31 -0.77 -20.32
CA SER A 499 24.14 0.18 -21.06
C SER A 499 24.92 -0.53 -22.19
N PRO A 500 24.90 -0.02 -23.44
CA PRO A 500 25.62 -0.61 -24.57
C PRO A 500 27.12 -0.74 -24.34
N ASN A 501 27.75 -1.76 -24.95
CA ASN A 501 29.21 -1.98 -24.92
C ASN A 501 29.84 -1.94 -23.51
N THR A 502 29.07 -2.29 -22.48
CA THR A 502 29.46 -2.15 -21.08
C THR A 502 29.68 -3.53 -20.47
N ARG A 503 30.72 -3.67 -19.64
CA ARG A 503 31.06 -4.92 -18.95
C ARG A 503 30.27 -5.09 -17.66
N TYR A 504 29.72 -6.27 -17.47
CA TYR A 504 28.96 -6.68 -16.29
C TYR A 504 29.49 -7.99 -15.71
N ARG A 505 29.19 -8.20 -14.42
CA ARG A 505 29.44 -9.43 -13.70
C ARG A 505 28.12 -10.07 -13.28
N LEU A 506 27.98 -11.36 -13.55
CA LEU A 506 26.90 -12.19 -13.06
C LEU A 506 27.42 -13.07 -11.93
N SER A 507 26.86 -12.91 -10.73
CA SER A 507 27.24 -13.71 -9.56
C SER A 507 26.03 -14.37 -8.89
N MET A 508 26.29 -15.45 -8.15
CA MET A 508 25.32 -16.06 -7.24
C MET A 508 25.51 -15.44 -5.86
N GLN A 509 24.55 -14.69 -5.32
CA GLN A 509 24.80 -13.92 -4.10
C GLN A 509 24.81 -14.76 -2.81
N SER A 510 23.96 -15.79 -2.76
CA SER A 510 23.84 -16.73 -1.64
C SER A 510 25.13 -17.49 -1.33
N ASP A 511 25.98 -17.62 -2.33
CA ASP A 511 27.29 -18.24 -2.27
C ASP A 511 28.14 -17.46 -3.29
N PRO A 512 28.85 -16.39 -2.85
CA PRO A 512 29.37 -15.28 -3.64
C PRO A 512 30.39 -15.72 -4.69
N THR A 513 29.89 -16.43 -5.69
CA THR A 513 30.61 -17.09 -6.75
C THR A 513 30.30 -16.35 -8.03
N LEU A 514 31.35 -15.87 -8.70
CA LEU A 514 31.25 -15.28 -10.02
C LEU A 514 30.91 -16.39 -11.02
N LEU A 515 29.75 -16.27 -11.66
CA LEU A 515 29.25 -17.25 -12.62
C LEU A 515 29.72 -16.92 -14.04
N ALA A 516 29.69 -15.64 -14.40
CA ALA A 516 30.14 -15.15 -15.70
C ALA A 516 30.51 -13.66 -15.66
N GLU A 517 31.36 -13.25 -16.60
CA GLU A 517 31.51 -11.85 -16.98
C GLU A 517 31.12 -11.71 -18.44
N PHE A 518 30.45 -10.63 -18.79
CA PHE A 518 29.96 -10.41 -20.14
C PHE A 518 29.97 -8.92 -20.49
N THR A 519 29.98 -8.64 -21.79
CA THR A 519 29.85 -7.28 -22.32
C THR A 519 28.60 -7.25 -23.18
N THR A 520 27.76 -6.23 -22.99
CA THR A 520 26.58 -6.01 -23.82
C THR A 520 26.98 -5.58 -25.24
N ASN A 521 26.13 -5.86 -26.22
CA ASN A 521 26.30 -5.36 -27.59
C ASN A 521 25.92 -3.87 -27.70
N GLU A 522 25.88 -3.34 -28.92
CA GLU A 522 25.52 -1.95 -29.22
C GLU A 522 24.06 -1.60 -28.84
N ASP A 523 23.17 -2.59 -28.73
CA ASP A 523 21.76 -2.42 -28.34
C ASP A 523 21.54 -2.60 -26.82
N GLY A 524 22.60 -2.78 -26.04
CA GLY A 524 22.45 -3.06 -24.61
C GLY A 524 21.98 -4.48 -24.29
N PHE A 525 22.08 -5.40 -25.25
CA PHE A 525 21.71 -6.80 -25.11
C PHE A 525 22.91 -7.69 -24.81
N ALA A 526 22.71 -8.70 -23.96
CA ALA A 526 23.66 -9.77 -23.71
C ALA A 526 22.94 -11.11 -23.54
N ASP A 527 23.52 -12.17 -24.12
CA ASP A 527 23.15 -13.57 -23.87
C ASP A 527 24.35 -14.30 -23.29
N VAL A 528 24.19 -14.86 -22.09
CA VAL A 528 25.28 -15.39 -21.28
C VAL A 528 24.95 -16.80 -20.83
N LEU A 529 25.77 -17.76 -21.25
CA LEU A 529 25.69 -19.13 -20.79
C LEU A 529 26.72 -19.37 -19.68
N PHE A 530 26.29 -20.00 -18.59
CA PHE A 530 27.17 -20.44 -17.51
C PHE A 530 26.68 -21.78 -16.95
N ASP A 531 27.59 -22.50 -16.30
CA ASP A 531 27.27 -23.75 -15.62
C ASP A 531 27.11 -23.47 -14.13
N LEU A 532 25.98 -23.87 -13.55
CA LEU A 532 25.76 -23.71 -12.11
C LEU A 532 26.77 -24.60 -11.34
N PRO A 533 27.48 -24.09 -10.32
CA PRO A 533 28.49 -24.86 -9.60
C PRO A 533 27.95 -26.20 -9.07
N ALA A 534 28.77 -27.25 -9.16
CA ALA A 534 28.39 -28.59 -8.73
C ALA A 534 28.12 -28.68 -7.21
N ASP A 535 28.73 -27.78 -6.46
CA ASP A 535 28.68 -27.63 -5.01
C ASP A 535 27.71 -26.53 -4.55
N ALA A 536 27.04 -25.83 -5.47
CA ALA A 536 26.02 -24.83 -5.13
C ALA A 536 25.02 -25.43 -4.13
N ALA A 537 24.81 -24.78 -2.97
CA ALA A 537 23.92 -25.31 -1.95
C ALA A 537 22.51 -25.59 -2.51
N ILE A 538 21.81 -26.59 -1.98
CA ILE A 538 20.40 -26.83 -2.33
C ILE A 538 19.57 -25.79 -1.58
N GLY A 539 18.60 -25.16 -2.25
CA GLY A 539 17.76 -24.14 -1.62
C GLY A 539 17.47 -22.96 -2.54
N TYR A 540 17.21 -21.80 -1.95
CA TYR A 540 16.90 -20.56 -2.68
C TYR A 540 18.13 -19.68 -2.84
N HIS A 541 18.32 -19.17 -4.06
CA HIS A 541 19.48 -18.39 -4.46
C HIS A 541 19.04 -17.14 -5.23
N HIS A 542 19.97 -16.19 -5.40
CA HIS A 542 19.77 -15.04 -6.27
C HIS A 542 20.93 -14.91 -7.26
N PHE A 543 20.58 -14.68 -8.53
CA PHE A 543 21.51 -14.13 -9.51
C PHE A 543 21.56 -12.62 -9.32
N VAL A 544 22.75 -12.05 -9.38
CA VAL A 544 22.97 -10.61 -9.34
C VAL A 544 23.80 -10.22 -10.56
N ILE A 545 23.27 -9.31 -11.38
CA ILE A 545 24.03 -8.63 -12.42
C ILE A 545 24.48 -7.30 -11.85
N ALA A 546 25.79 -7.08 -11.80
CA ALA A 546 26.37 -5.82 -11.34
C ALA A 546 27.31 -5.25 -12.40
N SER A 547 27.41 -3.92 -12.46
CA SER A 547 28.40 -3.23 -13.29
C SER A 547 29.82 -3.54 -12.82
N GLU A 548 30.83 -3.19 -13.63
CA GLU A 548 32.25 -3.33 -13.24
C GLU A 548 32.60 -2.61 -11.93
N HIS A 549 31.88 -1.52 -11.62
CA HIS A 549 32.01 -0.76 -10.38
C HIS A 549 31.24 -1.34 -9.18
N GLY A 550 30.56 -2.48 -9.35
CA GLY A 550 29.82 -3.16 -8.29
C GLY A 550 28.42 -2.61 -8.02
N ALA A 551 27.92 -1.69 -8.85
CA ALA A 551 26.53 -1.26 -8.76
C ALA A 551 25.62 -2.39 -9.26
N GLU A 552 24.72 -2.85 -8.40
CA GLU A 552 23.73 -3.87 -8.74
C GLU A 552 22.69 -3.29 -9.70
N ILE A 553 22.47 -3.99 -10.82
CA ILE A 553 21.52 -3.59 -11.87
C ILE A 553 20.28 -4.46 -11.83
N LEU A 554 20.46 -5.77 -11.58
CA LEU A 554 19.36 -6.73 -11.58
C LEU A 554 19.59 -7.84 -10.56
N ARG A 555 18.50 -8.26 -9.92
CA ARG A 555 18.46 -9.37 -8.97
C ARG A 555 17.31 -10.32 -9.28
N VAL A 556 17.61 -11.62 -9.37
CA VAL A 556 16.64 -12.63 -9.78
C VAL A 556 16.68 -13.81 -8.82
N ARG A 557 15.53 -14.25 -8.32
CA ARG A 557 15.42 -15.41 -7.41
C ARG A 557 15.23 -16.71 -8.18
N PHE A 558 15.89 -17.78 -7.75
CA PHE A 558 15.70 -19.14 -8.25
C PHE A 558 15.91 -20.18 -7.15
N ALA A 559 15.55 -21.45 -7.40
CA ALA A 559 15.82 -22.56 -6.50
C ALA A 559 16.76 -23.61 -7.13
N VAL A 560 17.79 -24.01 -6.38
CA VAL A 560 18.72 -25.09 -6.72
C VAL A 560 18.23 -26.39 -6.11
N ARG A 561 18.20 -27.45 -6.90
CA ARG A 561 17.80 -28.80 -6.47
C ARG A 561 18.77 -29.88 -6.92
N GLU A 562 18.68 -31.04 -6.29
CA GLU A 562 19.21 -32.28 -6.86
C GLU A 562 18.35 -32.69 -8.06
N GLY A 563 19.01 -33.12 -9.14
CA GLY A 563 18.35 -33.55 -10.36
C GLY A 563 19.36 -33.90 -11.45
N GLU A 564 18.92 -34.66 -12.45
CA GLU A 564 19.73 -34.92 -13.63
C GLU A 564 19.82 -33.65 -14.49
N ASN A 565 21.02 -33.36 -15.00
CA ASN A 565 21.25 -32.25 -15.90
C ASN A 565 20.46 -32.46 -17.19
N SER A 566 19.72 -31.44 -17.62
CA SER A 566 19.27 -31.38 -19.00
C SER A 566 20.47 -31.01 -19.89
N PRO A 567 20.67 -31.69 -21.04
CA PRO A 567 21.67 -31.27 -22.01
C PRO A 567 21.33 -29.89 -22.61
N ASP A 568 20.06 -29.50 -22.59
CA ASP A 568 19.60 -28.20 -23.08
C ASP A 568 19.71 -27.14 -21.98
N PRO A 569 20.29 -25.96 -22.27
CA PRO A 569 20.35 -24.86 -21.32
C PRO A 569 18.96 -24.39 -20.88
N THR A 570 18.82 -24.05 -19.61
CA THR A 570 17.62 -23.36 -19.11
C THR A 570 17.80 -21.86 -19.30
N PHE A 571 16.96 -21.22 -20.12
CA PHE A 571 17.06 -19.79 -20.37
C PHE A 571 16.19 -18.97 -19.43
N VAL A 572 16.73 -17.85 -18.95
CA VAL A 572 16.02 -16.82 -18.19
C VAL A 572 16.22 -15.50 -18.92
N SER A 573 15.11 -14.86 -19.32
CA SER A 573 15.16 -13.59 -20.05
C SER A 573 14.69 -12.44 -19.17
N PHE A 574 15.40 -11.31 -19.26
CA PHE A 574 15.13 -10.10 -18.50
C PHE A 574 15.13 -8.88 -19.41
N SER A 575 14.20 -7.99 -19.15
CA SER A 575 14.13 -6.69 -19.79
C SER A 575 13.96 -5.60 -18.73
N PRO A 576 15.01 -4.84 -18.37
CA PRO A 576 14.84 -3.58 -17.68
C PRO A 576 14.20 -2.62 -18.68
N GLU A 577 12.95 -2.23 -18.43
CA GLU A 577 12.25 -1.27 -19.28
C GLU A 577 13.05 0.03 -19.32
N SER A 578 13.51 0.44 -20.51
CA SER A 578 14.46 1.55 -20.68
C SER A 578 13.79 2.89 -20.46
N SER A 579 14.07 3.54 -19.33
CA SER A 579 13.85 4.98 -19.18
C SER A 579 15.08 5.73 -19.69
N GLU A 580 15.25 5.84 -21.01
CA GLU A 580 16.15 6.88 -21.54
C GLU A 580 15.46 8.24 -21.37
N PRO A 581 16.12 9.24 -20.74
CA PRO A 581 15.62 10.60 -20.74
C PRO A 581 15.55 11.09 -22.19
N GLY A 582 14.37 11.48 -22.67
CA GLY A 582 14.26 12.11 -23.98
C GLY A 582 15.11 13.38 -24.04
N ASP A 583 15.73 13.64 -25.20
CA ASP A 583 16.46 14.89 -25.44
C ASP A 583 15.58 16.09 -25.04
N PRO A 584 16.13 17.10 -24.32
CA PRO A 584 15.38 18.31 -24.00
C PRO A 584 14.84 18.93 -25.27
N GLY A 585 13.52 19.18 -25.32
CA GLY A 585 12.93 19.93 -26.42
C GLY A 585 13.55 21.32 -26.51
N ASP A 586 13.73 21.82 -27.74
CA ASP A 586 14.19 23.20 -27.97
C ASP A 586 13.28 24.19 -27.18
N PRO A 587 13.86 25.22 -26.52
CA PRO A 587 13.07 26.22 -25.83
C PRO A 587 12.08 26.89 -26.77
N GLY A 588 10.80 26.94 -26.40
CA GLY A 588 9.80 27.67 -27.15
C GLY A 588 10.10 29.18 -27.18
N ASP A 589 9.78 29.84 -28.28
CA ASP A 589 9.92 31.29 -28.42
C ASP A 589 9.11 32.03 -27.32
N PRO A 590 9.65 33.12 -26.74
CA PRO A 590 8.92 33.91 -25.75
C PRO A 590 7.61 34.45 -26.34
N GLY A 591 6.52 34.30 -25.60
CA GLY A 591 5.24 34.89 -25.98
C GLY A 591 5.30 36.43 -25.98
N GLU A 592 4.57 37.05 -26.90
CA GLU A 592 4.47 38.51 -26.96
C GLU A 592 3.82 39.07 -25.67
N PRO A 593 4.31 40.20 -25.12
CA PRO A 593 3.70 40.84 -23.97
C PRO A 593 2.24 41.22 -24.25
N GLY A 594 1.35 40.88 -23.32
CA GLY A 594 -0.05 41.31 -23.40
C GLY A 594 -0.19 42.84 -23.30
N ASP A 595 -1.18 43.38 -23.99
CA ASP A 595 -1.49 44.81 -23.92
C ASP A 595 -1.86 45.25 -22.50
N PRO A 596 -1.43 46.45 -22.06
CA PRO A 596 -1.82 46.99 -20.75
C PRO A 596 -3.34 47.14 -20.63
N GLY A 597 -3.88 46.74 -19.48
CA GLY A 597 -5.29 46.96 -19.18
C GLY A 597 -5.63 48.45 -19.03
N ASP A 598 -6.83 48.82 -19.47
CA ASP A 598 -7.33 50.19 -19.35
C ASP A 598 -7.44 50.63 -17.87
N PRO A 599 -7.14 51.91 -17.55
CA PRO A 599 -7.28 52.43 -16.19
C PRO A 599 -8.74 52.38 -15.72
N GLY A 600 -8.94 52.00 -14.46
CA GLY A 600 -10.25 52.03 -13.82
C GLY A 600 -10.80 53.46 -13.68
N GLU A 601 -12.12 53.61 -13.83
CA GLU A 601 -12.80 54.88 -13.66
C GLU A 601 -12.73 55.38 -12.20
N PRO A 602 -12.59 56.70 -11.96
CA PRO A 602 -12.58 57.27 -10.61
C PRO A 602 -13.91 57.06 -9.88
N GLY A 603 -13.85 56.79 -8.58
CA GLY A 603 -15.04 56.68 -7.74
C GLY A 603 -15.73 58.03 -7.49
N ASP A 604 -17.06 58.00 -7.39
CA ASP A 604 -17.88 59.18 -7.13
C ASP A 604 -17.63 59.79 -5.72
N PRO A 605 -17.75 61.12 -5.57
CA PRO A 605 -17.55 61.78 -4.28
C PRO A 605 -18.65 61.44 -3.26
N GLY A 606 -18.26 61.30 -1.99
CA GLY A 606 -19.17 61.05 -0.88
C GLY A 606 -20.06 62.24 -0.53
N ASP A 607 -21.33 61.95 -0.24
CA ASP A 607 -22.37 62.91 0.10
C ASP A 607 -22.16 63.50 1.53
N PRO A 608 -22.39 64.80 1.78
CA PRO A 608 -22.12 65.40 3.08
C PRO A 608 -23.18 65.04 4.12
N GLY A 609 -22.71 64.70 5.32
CA GLY A 609 -23.55 64.30 6.46
C GLY A 609 -24.55 65.37 6.91
N GLY A 610 -25.83 65.02 6.82
CA GLY A 610 -26.93 65.74 7.43
C GLY A 610 -27.09 65.36 8.91
N ALA A 611 -26.81 66.32 9.79
CA ALA A 611 -27.11 66.24 11.21
C ALA A 611 -28.62 66.39 11.48
N SER A 612 -29.17 65.49 12.30
CA SER A 612 -30.31 65.68 13.23
C SER A 612 -30.77 64.28 13.62
N GLY A 613 -31.10 63.93 14.87
CA GLY A 613 -31.38 64.71 16.05
C GLY A 613 -32.43 63.92 16.82
N GLY A 614 -32.08 63.43 18.01
CA GLY A 614 -32.99 63.07 19.10
C GLY A 614 -34.05 61.98 18.87
N SER A 615 -34.05 60.96 19.72
CA SER A 615 -35.15 60.80 20.69
C SER A 615 -35.04 59.44 21.40
N LEU A 616 -34.71 59.52 22.69
CA LEU A 616 -35.31 58.80 23.81
C LEU A 616 -36.13 57.52 23.51
N GLY A 617 -35.73 56.44 24.21
CA GLY A 617 -36.67 55.69 25.04
C GLY A 617 -36.88 54.22 24.66
N SER A 618 -36.44 53.35 25.57
CA SER A 618 -37.29 52.35 26.24
C SER A 618 -36.58 51.01 26.38
N LEU A 619 -36.11 50.76 27.60
CA LEU A 619 -35.84 49.45 28.15
C LEU A 619 -37.14 48.62 28.14
N GLY A 620 -37.06 47.37 27.70
CA GLY A 620 -38.13 46.39 27.78
C GLY A 620 -37.56 44.99 27.93
N LEU A 621 -37.74 44.43 29.12
CA LEU A 621 -37.44 43.07 29.54
C LEU A 621 -38.48 42.06 29.01
N GLY A 622 -38.06 40.79 28.88
CA GLY A 622 -38.91 39.60 28.78
C GLY A 622 -39.41 39.30 27.36
N SER A 623 -39.35 38.08 26.84
CA SER A 623 -39.32 36.74 27.44
C SER A 623 -38.55 35.78 26.53
#